data_AF-K1U9Z2-F1
#
_entry.id   AF-K1U9Z2-F1
#
_cell.length_a   1.000
_cell.length_b   1.000
_cell.length_c   1.000
_cell.angle_alpha   90.00
_cell.angle_beta   90.00
_cell.angle_gamma   90.00
#
_symmetry.space_group_name_H-M   'P 1'
#
loop_
_entity.id
_entity.type
_entity.pdbx_description
1 polymer ?
#
loop_
_entity_poly.entity_id
_entity_poly.type
_entity_poly.pdbx_seq_one_letter_code
_entity_poly.pdbx_strand_id
1 'polypeptide(L)' 'DIPIKAVLGRSTISVNDFLNLQVGDCIRLDSRVDTDMNVYVGNIKKFTALPGTDRDSYAVQITSVIREEE' A
#
# COMPACT_ATOMS: atom_id res chain seq x y z
N ASP A 1 9.50 -3.54 18.96
CA ASP A 1 9.35 -2.70 17.76
C ASP A 1 8.06 -3.10 17.05
N ILE A 2 7.29 -2.14 16.52
CA ILE A 2 6.01 -2.41 15.83
C ILE A 2 6.17 -2.00 14.36
N PRO A 3 5.99 -2.92 13.39
CA PRO A 3 6.24 -2.62 11.98
C PRO A 3 5.22 -1.62 11.43
N ILE A 4 5.72 -0.64 10.67
CA ILE A 4 4.91 0.32 9.93
C ILE A 4 4.98 -0.02 8.44
N LYS A 5 3.83 -0.15 7.78
CA LYS A 5 3.74 -0.56 6.37
C LYS A 5 2.81 0.36 5.60
N ALA A 6 3.31 1.01 4.55
CA ALA A 6 2.50 1.72 3.56
C ALA A 6 2.21 0.77 2.37
N VAL A 7 0.93 0.62 2.02
CA VAL A 7 0.48 -0.34 0.99
C VAL A 7 -0.09 0.43 -0.19
N LEU A 8 0.58 0.33 -1.35
CA LEU A 8 0.16 0.97 -2.62
C LEU A 8 -1.20 0.48 -3.10
N GLY A 9 -1.47 -0.81 -2.93
CA GLY A 9 -2.69 -1.47 -3.36
C GLY A 9 -2.56 -2.97 -3.18
N ARG A 10 -3.61 -3.70 -3.52
CA ARG A 10 -3.64 -5.16 -3.52
C ARG A 10 -4.05 -5.66 -4.89
N SER A 11 -3.74 -6.92 -5.14
CA SER A 11 -4.24 -7.62 -6.32
C SER A 11 -4.62 -9.03 -5.90
N THR A 12 -5.67 -9.56 -6.52
CA THR A 12 -6.07 -10.96 -6.37
C THR A 12 -5.81 -11.62 -7.71
N ILE A 13 -4.88 -12.58 -7.72
CA ILE A 13 -4.52 -13.35 -8.92
C ILE A 13 -4.87 -14.82 -8.69
N SER A 14 -5.13 -15.56 -9.77
CA SER A 14 -5.35 -16.99 -9.65
C SER A 14 -4.05 -17.72 -9.29
N VAL A 15 -4.16 -18.92 -8.69
CA VAL A 15 -2.98 -19.76 -8.40
C VAL A 15 -2.23 -20.10 -9.68
N ASN A 16 -2.95 -20.31 -10.79
CA ASN A 16 -2.34 -20.59 -12.09
C ASN A 16 -1.52 -19.39 -12.59
N ASP A 17 -2.04 -18.16 -12.49
CA ASP A 17 -1.29 -16.96 -12.90
C ASP A 17 -0.05 -16.78 -12.02
N PHE A 18 -0.18 -16.98 -10.70
CA PHE A 18 0.94 -16.90 -9.76
C PHE A 18 2.08 -17.87 -10.10
N LEU A 19 1.76 -19.12 -10.47
CA LEU A 19 2.77 -20.12 -10.87
C LEU A 19 3.47 -19.76 -12.19
N ASN A 20 2.79 -19.02 -13.07
CA ASN A 20 3.28 -18.64 -14.39
C ASN A 20 3.90 -17.23 -14.43
N LEU A 21 4.01 -16.51 -13.30
CA LEU A 21 4.62 -15.18 -13.25
C LEU A 21 6.08 -15.19 -13.72
N GLN A 22 6.41 -14.25 -14.58
CA GLN A 22 7.76 -14.07 -15.14
C GLN A 22 8.26 -12.64 -14.98
N VAL A 23 9.59 -12.49 -15.12
CA VAL A 23 10.22 -11.17 -15.16
C VAL A 23 9.66 -10.40 -16.36
N GLY A 24 9.07 -9.23 -16.08
CA GLY A 24 8.43 -8.38 -17.09
C GLY A 24 6.91 -8.34 -16.98
N ASP A 25 6.29 -9.20 -16.19
CA ASP A 25 4.84 -9.18 -15.99
C ASP A 25 4.37 -7.96 -15.18
N CYS A 26 3.28 -7.36 -15.64
CA CYS A 26 2.64 -6.23 -14.99
C CYS A 26 1.43 -6.68 -14.15
N ILE A 27 1.56 -6.66 -12.82
CA ILE A 27 0.45 -6.95 -11.91
C ILE A 27 -0.33 -5.67 -11.64
N ARG A 28 -1.57 -5.61 -12.14
CA ARG A 28 -2.48 -4.49 -11.86
C ARG A 28 -2.98 -4.55 -10.42
N LEU A 29 -2.87 -3.42 -9.71
CA LEU A 29 -3.43 -3.23 -8.37
C LEU A 29 -4.87 -2.72 -8.45
N ASP A 30 -5.60 -2.86 -7.33
CA ASP A 30 -6.98 -2.39 -7.13
C ASP A 30 -7.08 -0.90 -6.78
N SER A 31 -5.96 -0.24 -6.50
CA SER A 31 -5.87 1.18 -6.20
C SER A 31 -5.68 2.03 -7.45
N ARG A 32 -6.13 3.29 -7.38
CA ARG A 32 -5.89 4.27 -8.44
C ARG A 32 -4.67 5.13 -8.08
N VAL A 33 -4.05 5.72 -9.09
CA VAL A 33 -2.86 6.57 -8.91
C VAL A 33 -3.15 7.86 -8.11
N ASP A 34 -4.41 8.27 -8.07
CA ASP A 34 -4.92 9.48 -7.40
C ASP A 34 -5.57 9.17 -6.04
N THR A 35 -5.49 7.92 -5.57
CA THR A 35 -6.07 7.53 -4.28
C THR A 35 -5.02 7.39 -3.19
N ASP A 36 -5.37 7.79 -1.97
CA ASP A 36 -4.52 7.60 -0.80
C ASP A 36 -4.21 6.13 -0.55
N MET A 37 -2.96 5.88 -0.14
CA MET A 37 -2.46 4.58 0.31
C MET A 37 -2.90 4.29 1.74
N ASN A 38 -3.05 3.00 2.04
CA ASN A 38 -3.32 2.56 3.41
C ASN A 38 -2.00 2.42 4.18
N VAL A 39 -1.92 3.02 5.38
CA VAL A 39 -0.77 2.84 6.28
C VAL A 39 -1.19 2.06 7.51
N TYR A 40 -0.45 0.98 7.76
CA TYR A 40 -0.68 0.03 8.83
C TYR A 40 0.38 0.18 9.91
N VAL A 41 -0.05 0.16 11.17
CA VAL A 41 0.81 0.01 12.34
C VAL A 41 0.51 -1.38 12.92
N GLY A 42 1.47 -2.29 12.80
CA GLY A 42 1.21 -3.72 13.01
C GLY A 42 0.22 -4.24 11.96
N ASN A 43 -0.97 -4.66 12.41
CA ASN A 43 -2.06 -5.15 11.56
C ASN A 43 -3.24 -4.18 11.49
N ILE A 44 -3.16 -3.02 12.16
CA ILE A 44 -4.27 -2.06 12.24
C ILE A 44 -4.04 -0.96 11.20
N LYS A 45 -5.03 -0.72 10.36
CA LYS A 45 -5.06 0.43 9.44
C LYS A 45 -5.27 1.69 10.28
N LYS A 46 -4.22 2.51 10.45
CA LYS A 46 -4.26 3.70 11.31
C LYS A 46 -4.20 5.02 10.54
N PHE A 47 -3.69 5.04 9.31
CA PHE A 47 -3.61 6.26 8.51
C PHE A 47 -3.92 6.03 7.04
N THR A 48 -4.25 7.11 6.34
CA THR A 48 -4.12 7.21 4.89
C THR A 48 -2.99 8.17 4.54
N ALA A 49 -2.34 7.97 3.39
CA ALA A 49 -1.21 8.78 2.99
C ALA A 49 -1.04 8.84 1.46
N LEU A 50 -0.46 9.93 0.96
CA LEU A 50 -0.08 10.06 -0.45
C LEU A 50 1.38 9.58 -0.67
N PRO A 51 1.67 8.80 -1.72
CA PRO A 51 3.03 8.42 -2.08
C PRO A 51 3.82 9.63 -2.57
N GLY A 52 5.10 9.67 -2.25
CA GLY A 52 6.01 10.69 -2.72
C GLY A 52 7.47 10.33 -2.50
N THR A 53 8.32 11.34 -2.53
CA THR A 53 9.74 11.21 -2.21
C THR A 53 10.14 12.31 -1.26
N ASP A 54 11.01 11.99 -0.31
CA ASP A 54 11.71 12.95 0.54
C ASP A 54 13.20 12.66 0.43
N ARG A 55 13.99 13.66 0.01
CA ARG A 55 15.46 13.56 -0.15
C ARG A 55 15.90 12.27 -0.86
N ASP A 56 15.37 12.06 -2.07
CA ASP A 56 15.65 10.89 -2.93
C ASP A 56 15.25 9.52 -2.36
N SER A 57 14.54 9.51 -1.23
CA SER A 57 13.99 8.29 -0.63
C SER A 57 12.48 8.23 -0.83
N TYR A 58 11.95 7.03 -1.04
CA TYR A 58 10.51 6.82 -1.04
C TYR A 58 9.91 7.25 0.30
N ALA A 59 8.89 8.09 0.24
CA ALA A 59 8.22 8.63 1.41
C ALA A 59 6.71 8.62 1.20
N VAL A 60 5.96 8.76 2.29
CA VAL A 60 4.52 8.95 2.23
C VAL A 60 4.13 10.13 3.12
N GLN A 61 3.21 10.97 2.64
CA GLN A 61 2.68 12.10 3.41
C GLN A 61 1.35 11.70 4.01
N ILE A 62 1.25 11.70 5.35
CA ILE A 62 0.00 11.40 6.05
C ILE A 62 -1.08 12.43 5.67
N THR A 63 -2.22 11.95 5.20
CA THR A 63 -3.38 12.77 4.81
C THR A 63 -4.51 12.68 5.83
N SER A 64 -4.70 11.51 6.45
CA SER A 64 -5.71 11.34 7.50
C SER A 64 -5.30 10.34 8.58
N VAL A 65 -5.87 10.51 9.77
CA VAL A 65 -5.74 9.59 10.90
C VAL A 65 -7.07 8.89 11.11
N ILE A 66 -7.04 7.57 11.11
CA ILE A 66 -8.21 6.73 11.34
C ILE A 66 -8.28 6.43 12.83
N ARG A 67 -9.31 6.98 13.45
CA ARG A 67 -9.66 6.68 14.84
C ARG A 67 -10.69 5.56 14.81
N GLU A 68 -10.48 4.54 15.63
CA GLU A 68 -11.59 3.64 15.96
C GLU A 68 -12.57 4.47 16.79
N GLU A 69 -13.79 4.66 16.30
CA GLU A 69 -14.91 5.09 17.15
C GLU A 69 -15.12 3.98 18.20
N GLU A 70 -15.39 4.38 19.45
CA GLU A 70 -15.62 3.47 20.59
C GLU A 70 -16.62 2.34 20.31
#